data_AF-A0A1W9VX91-F1
#
_entry.id   AF-A0A1W9VX91-F1
#
_cell.length_a   1.000
_cell.length_b   1.000
_cell.length_c   1.000
_cell.angle_alpha   90.00
_cell.angle_beta   90.00
_cell.angle_gamma   90.00
#
_symmetry.space_group_name_H-M   'P 1'
#
loop_
_entity.id
_entity.type
_entity.pdbx_description
1 polymer ?
#
loop_
_entity_poly.entity_id
_entity_poly.type
_entity_poly.pdbx_seq_one_letter_code
_entity_poly.pdbx_strand_id
1 'polypeptide(L)'
;LNTPITSLSGGQSRALMIADVAILSKSPIVLIDEIENAGIDRKKALDLLVGEEKIVLMATHDPILALMGDKRIIISNGGIDKVMEITVKEKAILHKLESLDEVIQGMRTKLRYGQELKANFEIIKN
;
A
#
# COMPACT_ATOMS: atom_id res chain seq x y z
N LEU A 1 0.15 -24.31 -12.94
CA LEU A 1 1.36 -23.52 -12.62
C LEU A 1 2.29 -23.34 -13.85
N ASN A 2 1.80 -23.35 -15.10
CA ASN A 2 2.64 -23.32 -16.32
C ASN A 2 2.57 -22.01 -17.12
N THR A 3 2.17 -20.90 -16.48
CA THR A 3 2.06 -19.60 -17.15
C THR A 3 3.45 -18.96 -17.25
N PRO A 4 3.98 -18.68 -18.45
CA PRO A 4 5.27 -18.00 -18.58
C PRO A 4 5.23 -16.62 -17.93
N ILE A 5 6.29 -16.23 -17.20
CA ILE A 5 6.37 -14.92 -16.54
C ILE A 5 6.16 -13.77 -17.54
N THR A 6 6.61 -13.93 -18.79
CA THR A 6 6.44 -12.96 -19.88
C THR A 6 4.98 -12.74 -20.30
N SER A 7 4.06 -13.63 -19.90
CA SER A 7 2.63 -13.50 -20.19
C SER A 7 1.83 -12.82 -19.07
N LEU A 8 2.48 -12.48 -17.96
CA LEU A 8 1.86 -11.77 -16.84
C LEU A 8 1.66 -10.28 -17.18
N SER A 9 0.52 -9.73 -16.78
CA SER A 9 0.33 -8.28 -16.77
C SER A 9 1.33 -7.60 -15.82
N GLY A 10 1.61 -6.31 -16.01
CA GLY A 10 2.54 -5.57 -15.14
C GLY A 10 2.20 -5.66 -13.65
N GLY A 11 0.90 -5.64 -13.30
CA GLY A 11 0.44 -5.84 -11.92
C GLY A 11 0.70 -7.26 -11.41
N GLN A 12 0.47 -8.29 -12.22
CA GLN A 12 0.75 -9.67 -11.84
C GLN A 12 2.24 -9.95 -11.67
N SER A 13 3.09 -9.41 -12.55
CA SER A 13 4.54 -9.53 -12.42
C SER A 13 5.04 -8.90 -11.13
N ARG A 14 4.53 -7.71 -10.77
CA ARG A 14 4.89 -7.05 -9.50
C ARG A 14 4.33 -7.77 -8.28
N ALA A 15 3.11 -8.30 -8.35
CA ALA A 15 2.56 -9.14 -7.28
C ALA A 15 3.44 -10.38 -7.03
N LEU A 16 3.91 -11.02 -8.10
CA LEU A 16 4.83 -12.16 -8.01
C LEU A 16 6.17 -11.75 -7.41
N MET A 17 6.73 -10.61 -7.81
CA MET A 17 7.95 -10.06 -7.23
C MET A 17 7.81 -9.81 -5.72
N ILE A 18 6.69 -9.23 -5.29
CA ILE A 18 6.47 -9.01 -3.85
C ILE A 18 6.30 -10.33 -3.10
N ALA A 19 5.57 -11.29 -3.66
CA ALA A 19 5.42 -12.60 -3.04
C ALA A 19 6.78 -13.33 -2.91
N ASP A 20 7.64 -13.24 -3.93
CA ASP A 20 9.00 -13.78 -3.90
C ASP A 20 9.84 -13.12 -2.79
N VAL A 21 9.79 -11.79 -2.71
CA VAL A 21 10.49 -11.04 -1.66
C VAL A 21 9.97 -11.37 -0.26
N ALA A 22 8.66 -11.54 -0.08
CA ALA A 22 8.10 -11.85 1.23
C ALA A 22 8.41 -13.29 1.66
N ILE A 23 8.16 -14.27 0.78
CA ILE A 23 8.09 -15.69 1.16
C ILE A 23 9.42 -16.42 0.92
N LEU A 24 10.12 -16.12 -0.18
CA LEU A 24 11.29 -16.89 -0.62
C LEU A 24 12.61 -16.19 -0.29
N SER A 25 12.61 -14.85 -0.22
CA SER A 25 13.82 -14.10 0.09
C SER A 25 14.23 -14.27 1.55
N LYS A 26 15.51 -14.59 1.77
CA LYS A 26 16.14 -14.62 3.10
C LYS A 26 16.56 -13.23 3.57
N SER A 27 16.39 -12.18 2.76
CA SER A 27 16.79 -10.83 3.18
C SER A 27 15.93 -10.38 4.37
N PRO A 28 16.54 -9.96 5.48
CA PRO A 28 15.80 -9.44 6.64
C PRO A 28 15.34 -8.00 6.43
N ILE A 29 15.93 -7.28 5.47
CA ILE A 29 15.62 -5.88 5.16
C ILE A 29 15.13 -5.80 3.70
N VAL A 30 14.02 -5.10 3.49
CA VAL A 30 13.42 -4.86 2.18
C VAL A 30 13.27 -3.34 1.99
N LEU A 31 13.77 -2.85 0.86
CA LEU A 31 13.55 -1.47 0.41
C LEU A 31 12.52 -1.47 -0.70
N ILE A 32 11.50 -0.63 -0.59
CA ILE A 32 10.44 -0.51 -1.59
C ILE A 32 10.28 0.94 -1.97
N ASP A 33 10.21 1.18 -3.28
CA ASP A 33 9.94 2.50 -3.82
C ASP A 33 8.60 2.47 -4.57
N GLU A 34 7.77 3.48 -4.31
CA GLU A 34 6.48 3.71 -4.96
C GLU A 34 5.57 2.46 -5.12
N ILE A 35 5.38 1.69 -4.06
CA ILE A 35 4.53 0.48 -4.09
C ILE A 35 3.08 0.79 -4.52
N GLU A 36 2.61 2.01 -4.27
CA GLU A 36 1.31 2.52 -4.71
C GLU A 36 1.12 2.47 -6.23
N ASN A 37 2.22 2.57 -6.99
CA ASN A 37 2.22 2.54 -8.46
C ASN A 37 2.30 1.12 -9.04
N ALA A 38 2.38 0.09 -8.20
CA ALA A 38 2.54 -1.29 -8.66
C ALA A 38 1.26 -1.90 -9.26
N GLY A 39 0.10 -1.24 -9.19
CA GLY A 39 -1.14 -1.79 -9.76
C GLY A 39 -1.60 -3.09 -9.09
N ILE A 40 -1.25 -3.24 -7.83
CA ILE A 40 -1.60 -4.35 -6.93
C ILE A 40 -2.23 -3.78 -5.66
N ASP A 41 -2.78 -4.65 -4.82
CA ASP A 41 -3.30 -4.27 -3.51
C ASP A 41 -2.15 -3.92 -2.57
N ARG A 42 -1.84 -2.62 -2.46
CA ARG A 42 -0.72 -2.08 -1.70
C ARG A 42 -0.77 -2.41 -0.21
N LYS A 43 -1.96 -2.49 0.38
CA LYS A 43 -2.15 -2.86 1.80
C LYS A 43 -1.81 -4.33 2.00
N LYS A 44 -2.39 -5.22 1.19
CA LYS A 44 -2.08 -6.66 1.27
C LYS A 44 -0.62 -6.96 1.03
N ALA A 45 0.00 -6.25 0.09
CA ALA A 45 1.42 -6.39 -0.20
C ALA A 45 2.29 -6.03 1.03
N LEU A 46 1.98 -4.91 1.70
CA LEU A 46 2.71 -4.48 2.89
C LEU A 46 2.46 -5.44 4.07
N ASP A 47 1.20 -5.84 4.31
CA ASP A 47 0.83 -6.80 5.35
C ASP A 47 1.58 -8.14 5.18
N LEU A 48 1.71 -8.62 3.93
CA LEU A 48 2.45 -9.85 3.61
C LEU A 48 3.95 -9.71 3.95
N LEU A 49 4.57 -8.57 3.63
CA LEU A 49 5.99 -8.34 3.90
C LEU A 49 6.30 -8.20 5.39
N VAL A 50 5.44 -7.51 6.12
CA VAL A 50 5.57 -7.32 7.58
C VAL A 50 5.30 -8.64 8.33
N GLY A 51 4.33 -9.45 7.86
CA GLY A 51 3.98 -10.73 8.45
C GLY A 51 5.11 -11.77 8.47
N GLU A 52 6.09 -11.63 7.57
CA GLU A 52 7.29 -12.50 7.49
C GLU A 52 8.48 -11.94 8.29
N GLU A 53 8.20 -11.11 9.31
CA GLU A 53 9.18 -10.53 10.25
C GLU A 53 10.32 -9.74 9.58
N LYS A 54 10.04 -9.15 8.41
CA LYS A 54 11.02 -8.34 7.66
C LYS A 54 10.98 -6.87 8.11
N ILE A 55 12.15 -6.24 8.14
CA ILE A 55 12.28 -4.79 8.26
C ILE A 55 11.98 -4.18 6.89
N VAL A 56 10.86 -3.47 6.77
CA VAL A 56 10.45 -2.81 5.53
C VAL A 56 10.74 -1.32 5.61
N LEU A 57 11.59 -0.81 4.73
CA LEU A 57 11.72 0.62 4.47
C LEU A 57 11.03 0.93 3.14
N MET A 58 10.15 1.91 3.16
CA MET A 58 9.36 2.29 1.99
C MET A 58 9.44 3.79 1.76
N ALA A 59 9.67 4.17 0.51
CA ALA A 59 9.43 5.53 0.04
C ALA A 59 8.03 5.58 -0.59
N THR A 60 7.20 6.51 -0.11
CA THR A 60 5.82 6.66 -0.58
C THR A 60 5.33 8.08 -0.40
N HIS A 61 4.39 8.49 -1.24
CA HIS A 61 3.59 9.71 -1.05
C HIS A 61 2.14 9.39 -0.65
N ASP A 62 1.79 8.10 -0.53
CA ASP A 62 0.46 7.65 -0.12
C ASP A 62 0.31 7.75 1.41
N PRO A 63 -0.71 8.49 1.91
CA PRO A 63 -0.88 8.70 3.34
C PRO A 63 -1.30 7.43 4.10
N ILE A 64 -2.03 6.50 3.47
CA ILE A 64 -2.41 5.22 4.08
C ILE A 64 -1.14 4.42 4.34
N LEU A 65 -0.32 4.24 3.31
CA LEU A 65 0.94 3.50 3.40
C LEU A 65 1.90 4.13 4.42
N ALA A 66 2.03 5.46 4.41
CA ALA A 66 2.87 6.16 5.37
C ALA A 66 2.40 5.97 6.83
N LEU A 67 1.08 5.87 7.06
CA LEU A 67 0.49 5.69 8.38
C LEU A 67 0.44 4.23 8.85
N MET A 68 0.60 3.27 7.94
CA MET A 68 0.68 1.84 8.27
C MET A 68 2.02 1.45 8.92
N GLY A 69 3.09 2.21 8.68
CA GLY A 69 4.40 1.95 9.30
C GLY A 69 4.48 2.37 10.78
N ASP A 70 5.54 1.99 11.47
CA ASP A 70 5.77 2.40 12.86
C ASP A 70 6.40 3.80 12.99
N LYS A 71 7.26 4.14 12.03
CA LYS A 71 8.01 5.40 11.97
C LYS A 71 8.07 5.92 10.54
N ARG A 72 8.15 7.24 10.38
CA ARG A 72 8.38 7.91 9.10
C ARG A 72 9.60 8.80 9.18
N ILE A 73 10.47 8.69 8.18
CA ILE A 73 11.60 9.59 7.99
C ILE A 73 11.17 10.67 7.01
N ILE A 74 11.17 11.92 7.45
CA ILE A 74 10.83 13.07 6.60
C ILE A 74 12.10 13.56 5.93
N ILE A 75 12.08 13.62 4.61
CA ILE A 75 13.18 14.13 3.79
C ILE A 75 12.81 15.53 3.31
N SER A 76 13.72 16.49 3.47
CA SER A 76 13.57 17.86 2.99
C SER A 76 14.94 18.41 2.58
N ASN A 77 15.00 19.22 1.52
CA ASN A 77 16.23 19.85 1.02
C ASN A 77 17.42 18.88 0.83
N GLY A 78 17.15 17.64 0.43
CA GLY A 78 18.18 16.62 0.20
C GLY A 78 18.75 15.95 1.46
N GLY A 79 18.16 16.19 2.64
CA GLY A 79 18.56 15.57 3.91
C GLY A 79 17.38 15.07 4.74
N ILE A 80 17.69 14.38 5.83
CA ILE A 80 16.67 13.98 6.83
C ILE A 80 16.31 15.23 7.65
N ASP A 81 15.04 15.62 7.58
CA ASP A 81 14.47 16.72 8.36
C ASP A 81 14.11 16.26 9.78
N LYS A 82 13.37 15.15 9.89
CA LYS A 82 12.99 14.55 11.18
C LYS A 82 12.55 13.10 11.05
N VAL A 83 12.53 12.40 12.17
CA VAL A 83 11.91 11.08 12.31
C VAL A 83 10.68 11.22 13.20
N MET A 84 9.54 10.71 12.73
CA MET A 84 8.26 10.78 13.44
C MET A 84 7.75 9.38 13.71
N GLU A 85 7.30 9.11 14.94
CA GLU A 85 6.55 7.89 15.26
C GLU A 85 5.08 8.06 14.94
N ILE A 86 4.41 6.98 14.55
CA ILE A 86 2.96 7.03 14.34
C ILE A 86 2.25 7.10 15.69
N THR A 87 1.50 8.18 15.90
CA THR A 87 0.74 8.40 17.12
C THR A 87 -0.60 7.65 17.13
N VAL A 88 -1.19 7.48 18.31
CA VAL A 88 -2.55 6.90 18.46
C VAL A 88 -3.60 7.72 17.67
N LYS A 89 -3.46 9.04 17.65
CA LYS A 89 -4.34 9.94 16.88
C LYS A 89 -4.21 9.67 15.37
N GLU A 90 -3.01 9.44 14.90
CA GLU A 90 -2.74 9.11 13.50
C GLU A 90 -3.25 7.72 13.11
N LYS A 91 -3.16 6.72 14.00
CA LYS A 91 -3.82 5.42 13.79
C LYS A 91 -5.34 5.57 13.64
N ALA A 92 -5.97 6.44 14.44
CA ALA A 92 -7.39 6.73 14.29
C ALA A 92 -7.72 7.44 12.96
N ILE A 93 -6.79 8.24 12.42
CA ILE A 93 -6.92 8.85 11.08
C ILE A 93 -6.77 7.79 10.00
N LEU A 94 -5.81 6.88 10.13
CA LEU A 94 -5.61 5.76 9.20
C LEU A 94 -6.92 4.98 9.00
N HIS A 95 -7.61 4.58 10.06
CA HIS A 95 -8.89 3.86 9.94
C HIS A 95 -9.96 4.61 9.14
N LYS A 96 -9.99 5.95 9.25
CA LYS A 96 -10.90 6.77 8.43
C LYS A 96 -10.48 6.78 6.96
N LEU A 97 -9.17 6.91 6.70
CA LEU A 97 -8.63 6.85 5.34
C LEU A 97 -8.87 5.49 4.69
N GLU A 98 -8.71 4.39 5.44
CA GLU A 98 -9.00 3.03 4.98
C GLU A 98 -10.48 2.87 4.61
N SER A 99 -11.39 3.37 5.45
CA SER A 99 -12.84 3.32 5.16
C SER A 99 -13.19 4.06 3.87
N LEU A 100 -12.52 5.18 3.59
CA LEU A 100 -12.68 5.92 2.33
C LEU A 100 -12.09 5.15 1.14
N ASP A 101 -10.91 4.54 1.29
CA ASP A 101 -10.30 3.72 0.23
C ASP A 101 -11.20 2.53 -0.12
N GLU A 102 -11.76 1.83 0.87
CA GLU A 102 -12.67 0.70 0.64
C GLU A 102 -13.89 1.10 -0.22
N VAL A 103 -14.49 2.26 0.06
CA VAL A 103 -15.60 2.79 -0.74
C VAL A 103 -15.16 3.00 -2.20
N ILE A 104 -13.99 3.63 -2.41
CA ILE A 104 -13.44 3.88 -3.74
C ILE A 104 -13.11 2.57 -4.47
N GLN A 105 -12.50 1.60 -3.79
CA GLN A 105 -12.19 0.28 -4.36
C GLN A 105 -13.46 -0.48 -4.75
N GLY A 106 -14.50 -0.40 -3.91
CA GLY A 106 -15.82 -0.96 -4.21
C GLY A 106 -16.42 -0.34 -5.48
N MET A 107 -16.35 0.98 -5.63
CA MET A 107 -16.79 1.67 -6.85
C MET A 107 -15.97 1.26 -8.09
N ARG A 108 -14.63 1.18 -7.98
CA ARG A 108 -13.77 0.70 -9.08
C ARG A 108 -14.15 -0.72 -9.51
N THR A 109 -14.43 -1.59 -8.55
CA THR A 109 -14.84 -2.97 -8.81
C THR A 109 -16.16 -3.01 -9.57
N LYS A 110 -17.17 -2.23 -9.12
CA LYS A 110 -18.46 -2.12 -9.82
C LYS A 110 -18.31 -1.65 -11.27
N LEU A 111 -17.50 -0.62 -11.49
CA LEU A 111 -17.19 -0.13 -12.85
C LEU A 111 -16.54 -1.20 -13.73
N ARG A 112 -15.57 -1.96 -13.19
CA ARG A 112 -14.89 -3.02 -13.92
C ARG A 112 -15.85 -4.11 -14.40
N TYR A 113 -16.93 -4.36 -13.66
CA TYR A 113 -17.99 -5.30 -14.04
C TYR A 113 -19.15 -4.64 -14.82
N GLY A 114 -19.00 -3.38 -15.23
CA GLY A 114 -20.00 -2.66 -16.02
C GLY A 114 -21.26 -2.27 -15.25
N GLN A 115 -21.21 -2.21 -13.92
CA GLN A 115 -22.35 -1.84 -13.08
C GLN A 115 -22.50 -0.32 -12.97
N GLU A 116 -23.75 0.14 -12.83
CA GLU A 116 -24.05 1.53 -12.52
C GLU A 116 -23.60 1.88 -11.08
N LEU A 117 -22.98 3.05 -10.92
CA LEU A 117 -22.55 3.53 -9.61
C LEU A 117 -23.68 4.28 -8.91
N LYS A 118 -23.87 3.98 -7.63
CA LYS A 118 -24.72 4.74 -6.72
C LYS A 118 -23.86 5.18 -5.54
N ALA A 119 -23.87 6.47 -5.23
CA ALA A 119 -23.18 7.04 -4.08
C ALA A 119 -24.22 7.33 -2.99
N ASN A 120 -24.20 6.53 -1.93
CA ASN A 120 -25.10 6.68 -0.77
C ASN A 120 -24.31 7.20 0.43
N PHE A 121 -23.50 8.23 0.24
CA PHE A 121 -22.76 8.90 1.31
C PHE A 121 -22.59 10.38 0.97
N GLU A 122 -22.46 11.20 2.02
CA GLU A 122 -22.14 12.62 1.91
C GLU A 122 -20.75 12.88 2.50
N ILE A 123 -19.95 13.68 1.78
CA ILE A 123 -18.66 14.14 2.30
C ILE A 123 -18.88 15.53 2.88
N ILE A 124 -18.99 15.59 4.21
CA ILE A 124 -19.06 16.87 4.93
C ILE A 124 -17.63 17.37 5.13
N LYS A 125 -17.31 18.51 4.50
CA LYS A 125 -16.07 19.23 4.78
C LYS A 125 -16.34 20.20 5.93
N ASN A 126 -15.57 20.06 7.02
CA ASN A 126 -15.51 21.07 8.08
C ASN A 126 -14.74 22.31 7.65
#